data_AF-A0A2N2RS09-F1
#
_entry.id   AF-A0A2N2RS09-F1
#
_cell.length_a   1.000
_cell.length_b   1.000
_cell.length_c   1.000
_cell.angle_alpha   90.00
_cell.angle_beta   90.00
_cell.angle_gamma   90.00
#
_symmetry.space_group_name_H-M   'P 1'
#
loop_
_entity.id
_entity.type
_entity.pdbx_description
1 polymer ?
#
loop_
_entity_poly.entity_id
_entity_poly.type
_entity_poly.pdbx_seq_one_letter_code
_entity_poly.pdbx_strand_id
1 'polypeptide(L)'
;MAQIEPNKYLKNKDIKAESKLSVLAAIIRFGFMLVGIAGLAVELFKDNGLFSKIMNKLFESTTTMLWIPVIIFVLWLLNRWFSSPNKSETKRSGDLPMYIMMVIGAYYIYRLYTTGSF
;
A
#
# COMPACT_ATOMS: atom_id res chain seq x y z
N MET A 1 32.87 33.39 13.81
CA MET A 1 33.61 32.29 13.14
C MET A 1 32.85 31.01 13.42
N ALA A 2 32.40 30.29 12.39
CA ALA A 2 31.66 29.04 12.59
C ALA A 2 32.58 27.99 13.22
N GLN A 3 32.14 27.37 14.32
CA GLN A 3 32.86 26.26 14.93
C GLN A 3 32.83 25.08 13.96
N ILE A 4 33.98 24.75 13.38
CA ILE A 4 34.14 23.57 12.52
C ILE A 4 34.24 22.38 13.46
N GLU A 5 33.13 21.67 13.68
CA GLU A 5 33.13 20.43 14.45
C GLU A 5 34.01 19.39 13.73
N PRO A 6 35.14 18.95 14.33
CA PRO A 6 36.12 18.08 13.67
C PRO A 6 35.55 16.70 13.34
N ASN A 7 34.40 16.35 13.93
CA ASN A 7 33.84 15.00 13.95
C ASN A 7 32.55 14.88 13.13
N LYS A 8 32.16 15.92 12.39
CA LYS A 8 30.88 16.01 11.67
C LYS A 8 30.59 14.83 10.73
N TYR A 9 31.63 14.20 10.20
CA TYR A 9 31.54 13.10 9.24
C TYR A 9 31.84 11.71 9.83
N LEU A 10 32.32 11.62 11.09
CA LEU A 10 32.55 10.34 11.76
C LEU A 10 31.25 9.57 12.01
N LYS A 11 30.13 10.29 12.12
CA LYS A 11 28.78 9.73 12.28
C LYS A 11 28.32 8.90 11.07
N ASN A 12 28.93 9.10 9.91
CA ASN A 12 28.57 8.42 8.66
C ASN A 12 29.54 7.28 8.31
N LYS A 13 30.54 7.02 9.15
CA LYS A 13 31.62 6.04 8.89
C LYS A 13 31.10 4.61 8.72
N ASP A 14 29.99 4.28 9.39
CA ASP A 14 29.38 2.95 9.37
C ASP A 14 28.22 2.83 8.38
N ILE A 15 27.92 3.88 7.59
CA ILE A 15 26.90 3.83 6.54
C ILE A 15 27.47 3.00 5.38
N LYS A 16 27.17 1.70 5.41
CA LYS A 16 27.52 0.78 4.32
C LYS A 16 26.72 1.12 3.07
N ALA A 17 27.38 1.14 1.93
CA ALA A 17 26.70 1.25 0.64
C ALA A 17 25.65 0.14 0.51
N GLU A 18 24.45 0.48 0.05
CA GLU A 18 23.43 -0.52 -0.23
C GLU A 18 23.94 -1.55 -1.24
N SER A 19 23.59 -2.81 -1.01
CA SER A 19 23.97 -3.89 -1.92
C SER A 19 23.23 -3.75 -3.24
N LYS A 20 23.90 -4.04 -4.37
CA LYS A 20 23.24 -4.07 -5.69
C LYS A 20 22.00 -4.99 -5.70
N LEU A 21 22.03 -6.05 -4.89
CA LEU A 21 20.89 -6.96 -4.71
C LEU A 21 19.72 -6.33 -3.95
N SER A 22 19.98 -5.46 -2.95
CA SER A 22 18.90 -4.77 -2.23
C SER A 22 18.21 -3.75 -3.13
N VAL A 23 18.98 -3.05 -3.96
CA VAL A 23 18.44 -2.12 -4.98
C VAL A 23 17.57 -2.87 -5.99
N LEU A 24 18.06 -4.00 -6.52
CA LEU A 24 17.28 -4.83 -7.45
C LEU A 24 15.98 -5.34 -6.82
N ALA A 25 16.04 -5.82 -5.57
CA ALA A 25 14.86 -6.27 -4.84
C ALA A 25 13.86 -5.12 -4.61
N ALA A 26 14.34 -3.91 -4.33
CA ALA A 26 13.48 -2.73 -4.16
C ALA A 26 12.75 -2.36 -5.46
N ILE A 27 13.45 -2.40 -6.61
CA ILE A 27 12.85 -2.15 -7.93
C ILE A 27 11.73 -3.15 -8.22
N ILE A 28 11.97 -4.44 -7.94
CA ILE A 28 10.97 -5.49 -8.16
C ILE A 28 9.74 -5.25 -7.27
N ARG A 29 9.94 -5.00 -5.97
CA ARG A 29 8.85 -4.70 -5.03
C ARG A 29 8.01 -3.51 -5.48
N PHE A 30 8.68 -2.45 -5.94
CA PHE A 30 8.02 -1.27 -6.47
C PHE A 30 7.20 -1.58 -7.72
N GLY A 31 7.75 -2.36 -8.65
CA GLY A 31 7.03 -2.84 -9.84
C GLY A 31 5.77 -3.63 -9.51
N PHE A 32 5.85 -4.59 -8.58
CA PHE A 32 4.67 -5.32 -8.10
C PHE A 32 3.63 -4.42 -7.47
N MET A 33 4.04 -3.44 -6.65
CA MET A 33 3.12 -2.47 -6.06
C MET A 33 2.37 -1.67 -7.13
N LEU A 34 3.07 -1.16 -8.15
CA LEU A 34 2.45 -0.38 -9.22
C LEU A 34 1.41 -1.21 -9.98
N VAL A 35 1.72 -2.46 -10.30
CA VAL A 35 0.77 -3.34 -10.98
C VAL A 35 -0.42 -3.67 -10.08
N GLY A 36 -0.19 -3.89 -8.78
CA GLY A 36 -1.27 -4.13 -7.81
C GLY A 36 -2.23 -2.95 -7.71
N ILE A 37 -1.70 -1.72 -7.64
CA ILE A 37 -2.50 -0.49 -7.63
C ILE A 37 -3.28 -0.34 -8.94
N ALA A 38 -2.63 -0.52 -10.08
CA ALA A 38 -3.27 -0.40 -11.39
C ALA A 38 -4.39 -1.44 -11.59
N GLY A 39 -4.14 -2.70 -11.25
CA GLY A 39 -5.13 -3.77 -11.35
C GLY A 39 -6.35 -3.54 -10.45
N LEU A 40 -6.12 -3.11 -9.20
CA LEU A 40 -7.20 -2.73 -8.29
C LEU A 40 -8.00 -1.54 -8.82
N ALA A 41 -7.32 -0.51 -9.34
CA ALA A 41 -7.99 0.65 -9.91
C ALA A 41 -8.91 0.24 -11.06
N VAL A 42 -8.43 -0.59 -11.98
CA VAL A 42 -9.25 -1.11 -13.09
C VAL A 42 -10.45 -1.91 -12.57
N GLU A 43 -10.25 -2.83 -11.63
CA GLU A 43 -11.35 -3.66 -11.10
C GLU A 43 -12.39 -2.85 -10.29
N LEU A 44 -11.93 -1.82 -9.58
CA LEU A 44 -12.80 -0.93 -8.80
C LEU A 44 -13.60 0.01 -9.70
N PHE A 45 -12.97 0.61 -10.71
CA PHE A 45 -13.51 1.72 -11.49
C PHE A 45 -14.00 1.37 -12.90
N LYS A 46 -13.79 0.15 -13.40
CA LYS A 46 -14.41 -0.29 -14.65
C LYS A 46 -15.93 -0.21 -14.59
N ASP A 47 -16.58 -0.22 -15.75
CA ASP A 47 -18.03 -0.25 -15.85
C ASP A 47 -18.62 -1.43 -15.09
N ASN A 48 -19.61 -1.17 -14.22
CA ASN A 48 -20.16 -2.14 -13.26
C ASN A 48 -19.09 -2.80 -12.35
N GLY A 49 -18.01 -2.07 -12.09
CA GLY A 49 -16.93 -2.45 -11.18
C GLY A 49 -17.37 -2.58 -9.73
N LEU A 50 -16.44 -3.02 -8.88
CA LEU A 50 -16.72 -3.27 -7.47
C LEU A 50 -17.24 -2.01 -6.75
N PHE A 51 -16.70 -0.83 -7.06
CA PHE A 51 -17.12 0.42 -6.41
C PHE A 51 -18.58 0.77 -6.73
N SER A 52 -18.94 0.73 -8.02
CA SER A 52 -20.31 1.01 -8.47
C SER A 52 -21.31 0.01 -7.87
N LYS A 53 -20.97 -1.28 -7.83
CA LYS A 53 -21.81 -2.32 -7.21
C LYS A 53 -22.05 -2.08 -5.73
N ILE A 54 -21.00 -1.74 -4.97
CA ILE A 54 -21.10 -1.48 -3.53
C ILE A 54 -21.92 -0.22 -3.28
N MET A 55 -21.71 0.86 -4.04
CA MET A 55 -22.51 2.08 -3.91
C MET A 55 -23.99 1.83 -4.24
N ASN A 56 -24.28 1.19 -5.38
CA ASN A 56 -25.66 0.89 -5.76
C ASN A 56 -26.36 0.06 -4.67
N LYS A 57 -25.68 -0.96 -4.13
CA LYS A 57 -26.22 -1.80 -3.05
C LYS A 57 -26.43 -1.03 -1.74
N LEU A 58 -25.57 -0.06 -1.42
CA LEU A 58 -25.73 0.75 -0.21
C LEU A 58 -26.96 1.65 -0.29
N PHE A 59 -27.23 2.22 -1.46
CA PHE A 59 -28.35 3.14 -1.70
C PHE A 59 -29.63 2.46 -2.17
N GLU A 60 -29.65 1.14 -2.33
CA GLU A 60 -30.81 0.37 -2.81
C GLU A 60 -32.01 0.44 -1.86
N SER A 61 -31.78 0.47 -0.54
CA SER A 61 -32.85 0.46 0.46
C SER A 61 -32.50 1.25 1.73
N THR A 62 -33.52 1.63 2.50
CA THR A 62 -33.33 2.27 3.81
C THR A 62 -32.58 1.36 4.80
N THR A 63 -32.77 0.04 4.71
CA THR A 63 -32.07 -0.95 5.54
C THR A 63 -30.59 -1.02 5.19
N THR A 64 -30.21 -0.93 3.92
CA THR A 64 -28.80 -0.92 3.50
C THR A 64 -28.10 0.40 3.83
N MET A 65 -28.82 1.53 3.84
CA MET A 65 -28.27 2.81 4.29
C MET A 65 -27.82 2.81 5.76
N LEU A 66 -28.47 1.99 6.62
CA LEU A 66 -28.04 1.83 8.01
C LEU A 66 -26.64 1.20 8.16
N TRP A 67 -26.08 0.62 7.09
CA TRP A 67 -24.69 0.16 7.08
C TRP A 67 -23.67 1.27 6.88
N ILE A 68 -24.07 2.47 6.43
CA ILE A 68 -23.14 3.60 6.21
C ILE A 68 -22.36 3.94 7.49
N PRO A 69 -22.98 4.12 8.68
CA PRO A 69 -22.26 4.32 9.93
C PRO A 69 -21.28 3.17 10.25
N VAL A 70 -21.67 1.93 9.98
CA VAL A 70 -20.81 0.75 10.21
C VAL A 70 -19.58 0.80 9.30
N ILE A 71 -19.76 1.12 8.02
CA ILE A 71 -18.66 1.26 7.06
C ILE A 71 -17.72 2.39 7.47
N ILE A 72 -18.25 3.55 7.87
CA ILE A 72 -17.43 4.67 8.36
C ILE A 72 -16.63 4.24 9.59
N PHE A 73 -17.25 3.51 10.53
CA PHE A 73 -16.56 3.00 11.71
C PHE A 73 -15.43 2.02 11.37
N VAL A 74 -15.67 1.10 10.42
CA VAL A 74 -14.65 0.17 9.92
C VAL A 74 -13.50 0.92 9.24
N LEU A 75 -13.81 1.89 8.37
CA LEU A 75 -12.80 2.72 7.71
C LEU A 75 -11.98 3.53 8.72
N TRP A 76 -12.62 4.06 9.75
CA TRP A 76 -11.94 4.74 10.85
C TRP A 76 -11.01 3.80 11.61
N LEU A 77 -11.46 2.57 11.92
CA LEU A 77 -10.63 1.57 12.60
C LEU A 77 -9.41 1.17 11.77
N LEU A 78 -9.60 0.96 10.46
CA LEU A 78 -8.52 0.69 9.52
C LEU A 78 -7.53 1.86 9.46
N ASN A 79 -8.03 3.09 9.30
CA ASN A 79 -7.19 4.28 9.27
C ASN A 79 -6.41 4.45 10.59
N ARG A 80 -7.04 4.17 11.73
CA ARG A 80 -6.41 4.20 13.05
C ARG A 80 -5.31 3.15 13.17
N TRP A 81 -5.52 1.97 12.59
CA TRP A 81 -4.54 0.88 12.62
C TRP A 81 -3.32 1.19 11.76
N PHE A 82 -3.52 1.76 10.57
CA PHE A 82 -2.42 2.17 9.68
C PHE A 82 -1.70 3.44 10.14
N SER A 83 -2.39 4.38 10.81
CA SER A 83 -1.83 5.68 11.22
C SER A 83 -1.16 5.67 12.61
N SER A 84 -0.92 4.51 13.23
CA SER A 84 -0.29 4.45 14.54
C SER A 84 1.13 5.08 14.49
N PRO A 85 1.43 6.11 15.31
CA PRO A 85 2.68 6.85 15.20
C PRO A 85 3.86 6.02 15.66
N ASN A 86 4.65 5.52 14.71
CA ASN A 86 5.91 4.84 14.97
C ASN A 86 7.00 5.84 15.35
N LYS A 87 7.18 6.09 16.65
CA LYS A 87 8.47 6.58 17.15
C LYS A 87 9.49 5.44 16.98
N SER A 88 10.44 5.70 16.09
CA SER A 88 11.80 5.15 16.01
C SER A 88 12.08 3.69 15.69
N GLU A 89 11.12 2.77 15.59
CA GLU A 89 11.43 1.42 15.10
C GLU A 89 10.35 0.93 14.14
N THR A 90 10.72 0.74 12.87
CA THR A 90 9.93 0.08 11.83
C THR A 90 9.61 -1.35 12.28
N LYS A 91 8.59 -1.52 13.12
CA LYS A 91 8.06 -2.83 13.43
C LYS A 91 7.38 -3.41 12.19
N ARG A 92 7.61 -4.70 11.99
CA ARG A 92 7.11 -5.63 10.96
C ARG A 92 5.63 -5.50 10.55
N SER A 93 4.81 -4.81 11.36
CA SER A 93 3.40 -4.48 11.05
C SER A 93 3.23 -3.32 10.07
N GLY A 94 4.21 -2.43 9.93
CA GLY A 94 4.21 -1.35 8.95
C GLY A 94 4.35 -1.82 7.50
N ASP A 95 4.87 -3.04 7.30
CA ASP A 95 5.06 -3.65 5.98
C ASP A 95 3.81 -4.40 5.48
N LEU A 96 2.77 -4.55 6.31
CA LEU A 96 1.56 -5.30 5.97
C LEU A 96 0.86 -4.74 4.71
N PRO A 97 0.63 -3.42 4.55
CA PRO A 97 0.05 -2.87 3.32
C PRO A 97 0.90 -3.18 2.09
N MET A 98 2.22 -3.11 2.24
CA MET A 98 3.16 -3.36 1.15
C MET A 98 3.08 -4.82 0.69
N TYR A 99 3.10 -5.78 1.62
CA TYR A 99 2.99 -7.20 1.26
C TYR A 99 1.63 -7.54 0.63
N ILE A 100 0.53 -6.98 1.16
CA ILE A 100 -0.81 -7.15 0.56
C ILE A 100 -0.81 -6.65 -0.88
N MET A 101 -0.30 -5.44 -1.11
CA MET A 101 -0.23 -4.86 -2.47
C MET A 101 0.67 -5.67 -3.40
N MET A 102 1.77 -6.25 -2.91
CA MET A 102 2.61 -7.14 -3.70
C MET A 102 1.89 -8.43 -4.12
N VAL A 103 1.15 -9.06 -3.20
CA VAL A 103 0.37 -10.27 -3.50
C VAL A 103 -0.73 -9.97 -4.52
N ILE A 104 -1.41 -8.84 -4.37
CA ILE A 104 -2.42 -8.38 -5.32
C ILE A 104 -1.78 -8.10 -6.69
N GLY A 105 -0.63 -7.42 -6.73
CA GLY A 105 0.13 -7.20 -7.96
C GLY A 105 0.54 -8.51 -8.65
N ALA A 106 1.03 -9.48 -7.89
CA ALA A 106 1.37 -10.80 -8.42
C ALA A 106 0.15 -11.53 -9.01
N TYR A 107 -1.00 -11.45 -8.32
CA TYR A 107 -2.26 -11.99 -8.83
C TYR A 107 -2.67 -11.35 -10.16
N TYR A 108 -2.59 -10.03 -10.29
CA TYR A 108 -2.94 -9.34 -11.54
C TYR A 108 -1.95 -9.62 -12.67
N ILE A 109 -0.66 -9.76 -12.40
CA ILE A 109 0.33 -10.19 -13.40
C ILE A 109 -0.01 -11.60 -13.91
N TYR A 110 -0.32 -12.51 -12.99
CA TYR A 110 -0.72 -13.88 -13.34
C TYR A 110 -2.03 -13.89 -14.15
N ARG A 111 -3.04 -13.12 -13.72
CA ARG A 111 -4.30 -12.97 -14.45
C ARG A 111 -4.07 -12.41 -15.85
N LEU A 112 -3.26 -11.37 -15.99
CA LEU A 112 -2.93 -10.78 -17.29
C LEU A 112 -2.24 -11.78 -18.21
N TYR A 113 -1.31 -12.58 -17.69
CA TYR A 113 -0.64 -13.60 -18.49
C TYR A 113 -1.60 -14.71 -18.96
N THR A 114 -2.51 -15.14 -18.08
CA THR A 114 -3.43 -16.26 -18.35
C THR A 114 -4.67 -15.87 -19.16
N THR A 115 -5.17 -14.64 -19.00
CA THR A 115 -6.43 -14.18 -19.61
C THR A 115 -6.25 -13.03 -20.60
N GLY A 116 -5.05 -12.45 -20.72
CA GLY A 116 -4.75 -11.35 -21.63
C GLY A 116 -5.37 -10.01 -21.24
N SER A 117 -6.03 -9.93 -20.08
CA SER A 117 -6.79 -8.77 -19.64
C SER A 117 -6.58 -8.49 -18.15
N PHE A 118 -6.78 -7.23 -17.76
CA PHE A 118 -6.72 -6.77 -16.37
C PHE A 118 -8.06 -6.98 -15.66
#